data_AF-A0A936CZT8-F1
#
_entry.id   AF-A0A936CZT8-F1
#
_cell.length_a   1.000
_cell.length_b   1.000
_cell.length_c   1.000
_cell.angle_alpha   90.00
_cell.angle_beta   90.00
_cell.angle_gamma   90.00
#
_symmetry.space_group_name_H-M   'P 1'
#
loop_
_entity.id
_entity.type
_entity.pdbx_description
1 polymer ?
#
loop_
_entity_poly.entity_id
_entity_poly.type
_entity_poly.pdbx_seq_one_letter_code
_entity_poly.pdbx_strand_id
1 'polypeptide(L)'
;MFRRTYDALVEARRERADAEYVRVLHLAASTMQSDVEAVLAGMLERGERPEFLAVKALVKPEKTSVPVIDIPAPDPAMYDRLLVGGEA
;
A
#
# COMPACT_ATOMS: atom_id res chain seq x y z
N MET A 1 -2.33 2.16 -14.76
CA MET A 1 -1.90 3.58 -14.84
C MET A 1 -0.40 3.80 -15.08
N PHE A 2 0.50 2.99 -14.53
CA PHE A 2 1.95 3.24 -14.50
C PHE A 2 2.63 3.57 -15.85
N ARG A 3 2.24 2.95 -16.96
CA ARG A 3 2.78 3.34 -18.29
C ARG A 3 2.48 4.80 -18.63
N ARG A 4 1.24 5.27 -18.42
CA ARG A 4 0.84 6.66 -18.67
C ARG A 4 1.58 7.65 -17.78
N THR A 5 1.83 7.25 -16.53
CA THR A 5 2.68 8.01 -15.60
C THR A 5 4.09 8.16 -16.14
N TYR A 6 4.69 7.08 -16.65
CA TYR A 6 6.02 7.14 -17.29
C TYR A 6 6.02 8.06 -18.51
N ASP A 7 5.01 7.96 -19.37
CA ASP A 7 4.91 8.80 -20.57
C ASP A 7 4.82 10.29 -20.17
N ALA A 8 4.05 10.63 -19.13
CA ALA A 8 3.96 11.99 -18.59
C ALA A 8 5.29 12.49 -17.99
N LEU A 9 6.05 11.60 -17.35
CA LEU A 9 7.39 11.92 -16.84
C LEU A 9 8.39 12.17 -17.98
N VAL A 10 8.33 11.37 -19.05
CA VAL A 10 9.18 11.53 -20.24
C VAL A 10 8.88 12.84 -20.95
N GLU A 11 7.61 13.18 -21.12
CA GLU A 11 7.17 14.43 -21.72
C GLU A 11 7.64 15.65 -20.91
N ALA A 12 7.57 15.56 -19.58
CA ALA A 12 8.01 16.63 -18.71
C ALA A 12 9.55 16.79 -18.69
N ARG A 13 10.27 15.67 -18.52
CA ARG A 13 11.73 15.66 -18.38
C ARG A 13 12.36 14.29 -18.62
N ARG A 14 12.62 13.98 -19.89
CA ARG A 14 13.21 12.70 -20.32
C ARG A 14 14.45 12.28 -19.53
N GLU A 15 15.40 13.19 -19.23
CA GLU A 15 16.65 12.77 -18.58
C GLU A 15 16.50 12.30 -17.12
N ARG A 16 15.36 12.58 -16.48
CA ARG A 16 15.06 12.14 -15.10
C ARG A 16 13.89 11.17 -15.02
N ALA A 17 13.16 10.94 -16.10
CA ALA A 17 11.95 10.14 -16.11
C ALA A 17 12.16 8.73 -15.56
N ASP A 18 13.27 8.08 -15.93
CA ASP A 18 13.59 6.72 -15.46
C ASP A 18 13.80 6.67 -13.95
N ALA A 19 14.57 7.62 -13.40
CA ALA A 19 14.84 7.69 -11.97
C ALA A 19 13.59 8.01 -11.14
N GLU A 20 12.76 8.94 -11.61
CA GLU A 20 11.47 9.29 -10.98
C GLU A 20 10.52 8.09 -11.01
N TYR A 21 10.43 7.40 -12.15
CA TYR A 21 9.55 6.25 -12.32
C TYR A 21 9.94 5.07 -11.42
N VAL A 22 11.23 4.74 -11.32
CA VAL A 22 11.71 3.69 -10.42
C VAL A 22 11.39 4.02 -8.96
N ARG A 23 11.49 5.30 -8.56
CA ARG A 23 11.10 5.72 -7.20
C ARG A 23 9.60 5.58 -6.96
N VAL A 24 8.75 5.89 -7.94
CA VAL A 24 7.31 5.67 -7.87
C VAL A 24 6.98 4.17 -7.78
N LEU A 25 7.65 3.32 -8.56
CA LEU A 25 7.49 1.87 -8.47
C LEU A 25 7.91 1.34 -7.09
N HIS A 26 9.03 1.83 -6.56
CA HIS A 26 9.49 1.45 -5.23
C HIS A 26 8.51 1.90 -4.13
N LEU A 27 7.89 3.08 -4.27
CA LEU A 27 6.84 3.55 -3.35
C LEU A 27 5.64 2.61 -3.37
N ALA A 28 5.17 2.22 -4.55
CA ALA A 28 4.06 1.26 -4.70
C ALA A 28 4.39 -0.11 -4.08
N ALA A 29 5.63 -0.59 -4.26
CA ALA A 29 6.09 -1.85 -3.68
C ALA A 29 6.26 -1.80 -2.15
N SER A 30 6.60 -0.63 -1.59
CA SER A 30 6.83 -0.43 -0.15
C SER A 30 5.57 -0.02 0.61
N THR A 31 4.47 0.22 -0.09
CA THR A 31 3.18 0.61 0.47
C THR A 31 2.07 -0.22 -0.19
N MET A 32 0.90 0.37 -0.47
CA MET A 32 -0.16 -0.28 -1.23
C MET A 32 -0.19 0.26 -2.66
N GLN A 33 -0.02 -0.63 -3.64
CA GLN A 33 -0.02 -0.26 -5.05
C GLN A 33 -1.31 0.47 -5.46
N SER A 34 -2.46 0.04 -4.93
CA SER A 34 -3.78 0.65 -5.22
C SER A 34 -3.84 2.11 -4.81
N ASP A 35 -3.25 2.48 -3.68
CA ASP A 35 -3.25 3.86 -3.17
C ASP A 35 -2.38 4.74 -4.07
N VAL A 36 -1.22 4.23 -4.49
CA VAL A 36 -0.37 4.91 -5.45
C VAL A 36 -1.07 5.07 -6.80
N GLU A 37 -1.74 4.04 -7.29
CA GLU A 37 -2.48 4.09 -8.56
C GLU A 37 -3.63 5.11 -8.52
N ALA A 38 -4.37 5.19 -7.42
CA ALA A 38 -5.44 6.17 -7.22
C ALA A 38 -4.91 7.62 -7.25
N VAL A 39 -3.79 7.88 -6.54
CA VAL A 39 -3.12 9.18 -6.55
C VAL A 39 -2.64 9.54 -7.97
N LEU A 40 -1.98 8.60 -8.65
CA LEU A 40 -1.48 8.81 -10.01
C LEU A 40 -2.61 9.10 -11.00
N ALA A 41 -3.73 8.37 -10.91
CA ALA A 41 -4.90 8.59 -11.74
C ALA A 41 -5.43 10.02 -11.56
N GLY A 42 -5.65 10.45 -10.32
CA GLY A 42 -6.16 11.80 -10.03
C GLY A 42 -5.20 12.90 -10.48
N MET A 43 -3.88 12.71 -10.34
CA MET A 43 -2.90 13.70 -10.83
C MET A 43 -2.95 13.82 -12.36
N LEU A 44 -2.98 12.69 -13.08
CA LEU A 44 -3.03 12.68 -14.54
C LEU A 44 -4.34 13.31 -15.07
N GLU A 45 -5.48 13.05 -14.41
CA GLU A 45 -6.76 13.66 -14.76
C GLU A 45 -6.74 15.19 -14.61
N ARG A 46 -6.00 15.71 -13.63
CA ARG A 46 -5.80 17.16 -13.43
C ARG A 46 -4.70 17.76 -14.32
N GLY A 47 -4.02 16.94 -15.13
CA GLY A 47 -2.86 17.38 -15.92
C GLY A 47 -1.63 17.71 -15.08
N GLU A 48 -1.57 17.23 -13.84
CA GLU A 48 -0.44 17.40 -12.95
C GLU A 48 0.69 16.43 -13.30
N ARG A 49 1.93 16.86 -13.01
CA ARG A 49 3.12 16.02 -13.22
C ARG A 49 3.28 15.04 -12.06
N PRO A 50 3.32 13.72 -12.32
CA PRO A 50 3.44 12.72 -11.26
C PRO A 50 4.89 12.52 -10.80
N GLU A 51 5.56 13.61 -10.40
CA GLU A 51 6.92 13.55 -9.83
C GLU A 51 6.91 12.82 -8.48
N PHE A 52 7.99 12.10 -8.18
CA PHE A 52 8.04 11.20 -7.02
C PHE A 52 7.67 11.89 -5.71
N LEU A 53 8.20 13.10 -5.46
CA LEU A 53 7.93 13.81 -4.21
C LEU A 53 6.45 14.20 -4.07
N ALA A 54 5.80 14.59 -5.16
CA ALA A 54 4.38 14.93 -5.17
C ALA A 54 3.52 13.68 -4.93
N VAL A 55 3.82 12.58 -5.62
CA VAL A 55 3.15 11.29 -5.43
C VAL A 55 3.32 10.81 -3.99
N LYS A 56 4.55 10.83 -3.46
CA LYS A 56 4.84 10.40 -2.08
C LYS A 56 4.12 11.24 -1.02
N ALA A 57 3.94 12.54 -1.26
CA ALA A 57 3.22 13.42 -0.33
C ALA A 57 1.72 13.12 -0.27
N LEU A 58 1.13 12.69 -1.39
CA LEU A 58 -0.28 12.39 -1.53
C LEU A 58 -0.63 10.94 -1.15
N VAL A 59 0.30 10.01 -1.36
CA VAL A 59 0.23 8.63 -0.85
C VAL A 59 0.53 8.67 0.65
N LYS A 60 -0.44 9.15 1.43
CA LYS A 60 -0.42 9.00 2.88
C LYS A 60 -0.91 7.60 3.20
N PRO A 61 -0.06 6.69 3.71
CA PRO A 61 -0.58 5.46 4.27
C PRO A 61 -1.54 5.83 5.39
N GLU A 62 -2.76 5.31 5.35
CA GLU A 62 -3.67 5.40 6.47
C GLU A 62 -2.93 4.77 7.66
N LYS A 63 -2.75 5.52 8.76
CA LYS A 63 -2.14 4.96 9.96
C LYS A 63 -3.09 3.91 10.48
N THR A 64 -2.85 2.66 10.15
CA THR A 64 -3.60 1.53 10.70
C THR A 64 -3.51 1.62 12.21
N SER A 65 -4.64 1.92 12.87
CA SER A 65 -4.70 1.86 14.32
C SER A 65 -4.49 0.41 14.72
N VAL A 66 -3.39 0.14 15.43
CA VAL A 66 -3.16 -1.19 16.00
C VAL A 66 -4.29 -1.44 17.00
N PRO A 67 -5.13 -2.48 16.80
CA PRO A 67 -6.16 -2.78 17.77
C PRO A 67 -5.49 -3.24 19.06
N VAL A 68 -5.93 -2.67 20.18
CA VAL A 68 -5.55 -3.17 21.50
C VAL A 68 -6.38 -4.44 21.73
N ILE A 69 -5.73 -5.59 21.62
CA ILE A 69 -6.35 -6.89 21.88
C ILE A 69 -5.98 -7.29 23.31
N ASP A 70 -6.98 -7.40 24.17
CA ASP A 70 -6.84 -8.07 25.46
C ASP A 70 -6.97 -9.57 25.25
N ILE A 71 -5.88 -10.31 25.49
CA ILE A 71 -5.87 -11.77 25.38
C ILE A 71 -5.90 -12.33 26.81
N PRO A 72 -7.07 -12.78 27.30
CA PRO A 72 -7.16 -13.37 28.63
C PRO A 72 -6.37 -14.67 28.69
N ALA A 73 -6.00 -15.08 29.91
CA ALA A 73 -5.36 -16.38 30.11
C ALA A 73 -6.27 -17.50 29.55
N PRO A 74 -5.71 -18.47 28.80
CA PRO A 74 -6.50 -19.56 28.25
C PRO A 74 -7.12 -20.39 29.38
N ASP A 75 -8.39 -20.78 29.23
CA ASP A 75 -9.06 -21.71 30.15
C ASP A 75 -8.71 -23.16 29.75
N PRO A 76 -7.92 -23.91 30.54
CA PRO A 76 -7.54 -25.28 30.23
C PRO A 76 -8.74 -26.24 30.18
N ALA A 77 -9.83 -25.94 30.89
CA ALA A 77 -11.02 -26.78 30.90
C ALA A 77 -11.71 -26.86 29.53
N MET A 78 -11.49 -25.87 28.65
CA MET A 78 -11.95 -25.95 27.26
C MET A 78 -11.24 -27.06 26.47
N TYR A 79 -9.97 -27.31 26.76
CA TYR A 79 -9.20 -28.39 26.17
C TYR A 79 -9.68 -29.75 26.69
N ASP A 80 -9.91 -29.86 28.00
CA ASP A 80 -10.36 -31.11 28.64
C ASP A 80 -11.69 -31.61 28.06
N ARG A 81 -12.61 -30.70 27.72
CA ARG A 81 -13.89 -31.04 27.08
C ARG A 81 -13.73 -31.67 25.69
N LEU A 82 -12.66 -31.34 24.96
CA LEU A 82 -12.37 -31.95 23.66
C LEU A 82 -11.86 -33.39 23.80
N LEU A 83 -11.28 -33.75 24.95
CA LEU A 83 -10.84 -35.13 25.22
C LEU A 83 -12.01 -36.09 25.45
N VAL A 84 -13.16 -35.59 25.92
CA VAL A 84 -14.36 -36.41 26.20
C VAL A 84 -15.18 -36.72 24.94
N GLY A 85 -14.93 -36.01 23.82
CA GLY A 85 -15.57 -36.25 22.52
C GLY A 85 -14.82 -37.22 21.59
N GLY A 86 -13.74 -37.84 22.07
CA GLY A 86 -12.90 -38.76 21.32
C GLY A 86 -13.13 -40.23 21.70
N GLU A 87 -14.38 -40.70 21.69
CA GLU A 87 -14.68 -42.13 21.77
C GLU A 87 -15.44 -42.56 20.51
N ALA A 88 -14.81 -43.41 19.71
CA ALA A 88 -15.40 -44.17 18.61
C ALA A 88 -15.73 -45.59 19.09
#